data_AF-A0A965VVG1-F1
#
_entry.id   AF-A0A965VVG1-F1
#
_cell.length_a   1.000
_cell.length_b   1.000
_cell.length_c   1.000
_cell.angle_alpha   90.00
_cell.angle_beta   90.00
_cell.angle_gamma   90.00
#
_symmetry.space_group_name_H-M   'P 1'
#
loop_
_entity.id
_entity.type
_entity.pdbx_description
1 polymer ?
#
loop_
_entity_poly.entity_id
_entity_poly.type
_entity_poly.pdbx_seq_one_letter_code
_entity_poly.pdbx_strand_id
1 'polypeptide(L)'
;EEFHPLNAQYILSVLLKNKNEELALRMLDAVDLRLMKNKKYKRAVKKMREEMRHKKQKMNGLSVFEWMNIEEWKAFKIAVAKDKFYIDSAANVSGVEPRLIVSCLVGEQIRLFNSKRESYKRYIGPLKVLVLENRLSYGVTGIKESTAMKIEHYLKDSTSAYYLGKKYENLLDYDPANSYTNNINDTMSLRVRRLVQFKNHYYSYLYTALFLKQIKMQWERAGYPLDKRPEILASLFNLGYQKSKPKKNPGVGGSNYKIHDTEYTFGSVAFEFYYSGELSEIFPYKKKSFDF
;
A
#
# COMPACT_ATOMS: atom_id res chain seq x y z
N GLU A 1 7.67 6.37 -37.70
CA GLU A 1 7.43 7.67 -38.35
C GLU A 1 8.05 7.80 -39.74
N GLU A 2 9.17 7.12 -40.03
CA GLU A 2 9.90 7.27 -41.30
C GLU A 2 9.25 6.58 -42.53
N PHE A 3 8.39 5.57 -42.32
CA PHE A 3 7.69 4.85 -43.38
C PHE A 3 6.18 4.88 -43.12
N HIS A 4 5.42 5.57 -43.98
CA HIS A 4 3.95 5.67 -43.93
C HIS A 4 3.39 6.04 -42.54
N PRO A 5 3.64 7.29 -42.06
CA PRO A 5 3.31 7.72 -40.71
C PRO A 5 1.82 7.64 -40.36
N LEU A 6 0.92 7.78 -41.34
CA LEU A 6 -0.52 7.66 -41.14
C LEU A 6 -0.92 6.25 -40.62
N ASN A 7 -0.35 5.19 -41.23
CA ASN A 7 -0.62 3.82 -40.79
C ASN A 7 -0.04 3.56 -39.40
N ALA A 8 1.14 4.12 -39.10
CA ALA A 8 1.70 4.04 -37.75
C ALA A 8 0.78 4.70 -36.72
N GLN A 9 0.21 5.86 -37.05
CA GLN A 9 -0.75 6.57 -36.18
C GLN A 9 -2.03 5.76 -35.96
N TYR A 10 -2.58 5.14 -37.02
CA TYR A 10 -3.75 4.26 -36.87
C TYR A 10 -3.47 3.07 -35.97
N ILE A 11 -2.36 2.37 -36.18
CA ILE A 11 -1.98 1.21 -35.36
C ILE A 11 -1.78 1.62 -33.90
N LEU A 12 -1.07 2.72 -33.65
CA LEU A 12 -0.86 3.23 -32.29
C LEU A 12 -2.17 3.61 -31.62
N SER A 13 -3.08 4.28 -32.34
CA SER A 13 -4.38 4.67 -31.79
C SER A 13 -5.23 3.46 -31.37
N VAL A 14 -5.23 2.38 -32.17
CA VAL A 14 -5.93 1.12 -31.86
C VAL A 14 -5.29 0.42 -30.67
N LEU A 15 -3.94 0.36 -30.60
CA LEU A 15 -3.25 -0.24 -29.46
C LEU A 15 -3.55 0.51 -28.16
N LEU A 16 -3.49 1.85 -28.18
CA LEU A 16 -3.77 2.66 -26.99
C LEU A 16 -5.22 2.55 -26.52
N LYS A 17 -6.17 2.48 -27.46
CA LYS A 17 -7.60 2.38 -27.15
C LYS A 17 -7.99 0.99 -26.65
N ASN A 18 -7.53 -0.05 -27.32
CA ASN A 18 -8.00 -1.42 -27.08
C ASN A 18 -7.08 -2.22 -26.16
N LYS A 19 -5.83 -1.76 -25.96
CA LYS A 19 -4.76 -2.47 -25.21
C LYS A 19 -4.55 -3.92 -25.67
N ASN A 20 -4.87 -4.22 -26.92
CA ASN A 20 -4.74 -5.55 -27.51
C ASN A 20 -3.49 -5.61 -28.39
N GLU A 21 -2.42 -6.20 -27.83
CA GLU A 21 -1.13 -6.33 -28.51
C GLU A 21 -1.19 -7.27 -29.72
N GLU A 22 -1.94 -8.36 -29.64
CA GLU A 22 -2.06 -9.32 -30.74
C GLU A 22 -2.68 -8.68 -31.97
N LEU A 23 -3.75 -7.88 -31.77
CA LEU A 23 -4.38 -7.13 -32.85
C LEU A 23 -3.40 -6.13 -33.48
N ALA A 24 -2.64 -5.39 -32.66
CA ALA A 24 -1.67 -4.43 -33.16
C ALA A 24 -0.54 -5.11 -33.96
N LEU A 25 -0.09 -6.29 -33.53
CA LEU A 25 0.89 -7.10 -34.28
C LEU A 25 0.34 -7.54 -35.64
N ARG A 26 -0.91 -8.02 -35.71
CA ARG A 26 -1.54 -8.37 -37.00
C ARG A 26 -1.68 -7.16 -37.93
N MET A 27 -1.94 -5.97 -37.39
CA MET A 27 -1.97 -4.75 -38.21
C MET A 27 -0.58 -4.38 -38.74
N LEU A 28 0.48 -4.61 -37.95
CA LEU A 28 1.86 -4.46 -38.42
C LEU A 28 2.22 -5.48 -39.49
N ASP A 29 1.78 -6.74 -39.37
CA ASP A 29 1.96 -7.76 -40.41
C ASP A 29 1.33 -7.34 -41.74
N ALA A 30 0.14 -6.72 -41.69
CA ALA A 30 -0.53 -6.18 -42.89
C ALA A 30 0.28 -5.05 -43.55
N VAL A 31 0.94 -4.20 -42.77
CA VAL A 31 1.86 -3.16 -43.28
C VAL A 31 3.13 -3.81 -43.86
N ASP A 32 3.69 -4.80 -43.17
CA ASP A 32 4.86 -5.56 -43.61
C ASP A 32 4.63 -6.19 -44.99
N LEU A 33 3.45 -6.77 -45.24
CA LEU A 33 3.10 -7.35 -46.56
C LEU A 33 3.21 -6.33 -47.71
N ARG A 34 2.91 -5.05 -47.46
CA ARG A 34 3.02 -4.00 -48.49
C ARG A 34 4.45 -3.46 -48.62
N LEU A 35 5.21 -3.46 -47.53
CA LEU A 35 6.56 -2.93 -47.49
C LEU A 35 7.66 -3.99 -47.65
N MET A 36 7.29 -5.27 -47.77
CA MET A 36 8.22 -6.40 -47.88
C MET A 36 9.10 -6.40 -49.13
N LYS A 37 8.94 -5.47 -50.07
CA LYS A 37 9.89 -5.29 -51.20
C LYS A 37 10.75 -4.03 -51.05
N ASN A 38 10.44 -3.15 -50.10
CA ASN A 38 11.20 -1.93 -49.84
C ASN A 38 12.51 -2.26 -49.10
N LYS A 39 13.65 -2.11 -49.78
CA LYS A 39 14.98 -2.41 -49.23
C LYS A 39 15.36 -1.51 -48.04
N LYS A 40 14.94 -0.24 -48.03
CA LYS A 40 15.20 0.69 -46.92
C LYS A 40 14.40 0.26 -45.68
N TYR A 41 13.12 -0.05 -45.87
CA TYR A 41 12.25 -0.57 -44.82
C TYR A 41 12.81 -1.86 -44.18
N LYS A 42 13.19 -2.85 -45.01
CA LYS A 42 13.80 -4.09 -44.50
C LYS A 42 15.05 -3.85 -43.66
N ARG A 43 15.92 -2.95 -44.11
CA ARG A 43 17.14 -2.60 -43.36
C ARG A 43 16.79 -1.94 -42.03
N ALA A 44 15.82 -1.03 -42.02
CA ALA A 44 15.35 -0.38 -40.79
C ALA A 44 14.73 -1.39 -39.81
N VAL A 45 13.85 -2.28 -40.27
CA VAL A 45 13.25 -3.34 -39.44
C VAL A 45 14.31 -4.31 -38.93
N LYS A 46 15.28 -4.72 -39.76
CA LYS A 46 16.39 -5.60 -39.35
C LYS A 46 17.24 -4.93 -38.26
N LYS A 47 17.65 -3.67 -38.47
CA LYS A 47 18.40 -2.88 -37.48
C LYS A 47 17.62 -2.74 -36.17
N MET A 48 16.33 -2.41 -36.24
CA MET A 48 15.46 -2.34 -35.06
C MET A 48 15.40 -3.68 -34.31
N ARG A 49 15.25 -4.80 -35.02
CA ARG A 49 15.24 -6.15 -34.42
C ARG A 49 16.58 -6.52 -33.77
N GLU A 50 17.69 -6.11 -34.38
CA GLU A 50 19.05 -6.30 -33.82
C GLU A 50 19.27 -5.42 -32.59
N GLU A 51 18.88 -4.14 -32.63
CA GLU A 51 18.90 -3.24 -31.48
C GLU A 51 18.00 -3.75 -30.34
N MET A 52 16.82 -4.29 -30.66
CA MET A 52 15.93 -4.93 -29.68
C MET A 52 16.55 -6.21 -29.09
N ARG A 53 17.32 -6.97 -29.87
CA ARG A 53 18.08 -8.15 -29.39
C ARG A 53 19.26 -7.75 -28.50
N HIS A 54 19.93 -6.65 -28.80
CA HIS A 54 21.02 -6.11 -27.96
C HIS A 54 20.50 -5.37 -26.72
N LYS A 55 19.34 -4.72 -26.80
CA LYS A 55 18.63 -4.10 -25.66
C LYS A 55 17.90 -5.11 -24.78
N LYS A 56 17.80 -6.38 -25.18
CA LYS A 56 17.61 -7.50 -24.26
C LYS A 56 18.87 -7.72 -23.41
N GLN A 57 19.36 -6.69 -22.72
CA GLN A 57 19.80 -6.93 -21.34
C GLN A 57 18.65 -7.69 -20.68
N LYS A 58 18.95 -8.72 -19.89
CA LYS A 58 17.95 -9.46 -19.09
C LYS A 58 17.13 -8.43 -18.30
N MET A 59 16.04 -7.94 -18.88
CA MET A 59 14.94 -7.36 -18.13
C MET A 59 14.42 -8.55 -17.35
N ASN A 60 14.95 -8.71 -16.14
CA ASN A 60 14.34 -9.60 -15.18
C ASN A 60 12.92 -9.04 -14.98
N GLY A 61 11.90 -9.88 -14.94
CA GLY A 61 10.51 -9.44 -14.70
C GLY A 61 10.28 -8.97 -13.26
N LEU A 62 11.34 -8.45 -12.63
CA LEU A 62 11.38 -8.04 -11.24
C LEU A 62 11.00 -6.56 -11.12
N SER A 63 10.45 -6.22 -9.96
CA SER A 63 10.20 -4.84 -9.58
C SER A 63 11.51 -4.09 -9.39
N VAL A 64 11.51 -2.80 -9.71
CA VAL A 64 12.60 -1.87 -9.31
C VAL A 64 12.67 -1.71 -7.79
N PHE A 65 11.55 -1.96 -7.08
CA PHE A 65 11.50 -1.97 -5.63
C PHE A 65 11.92 -3.35 -5.12
N GLU A 66 13.16 -3.47 -4.64
CA GLU A 66 13.79 -4.76 -4.34
C GLU A 66 12.99 -5.59 -3.32
N TRP A 67 12.39 -4.93 -2.32
CA TRP A 67 11.60 -5.60 -1.30
C TRP A 67 10.32 -6.24 -1.84
N MET A 68 9.84 -5.86 -3.04
CA MET A 68 8.72 -6.55 -3.71
C MET A 68 9.16 -7.85 -4.39
N ASN A 69 10.46 -8.09 -4.53
CA ASN A 69 10.98 -9.28 -5.20
C ASN A 69 11.21 -10.47 -4.27
N ILE A 70 11.10 -10.26 -2.95
CA ILE A 70 11.35 -11.29 -1.93
C ILE A 70 10.17 -12.26 -1.78
N GLU A 71 10.43 -13.47 -1.29
CA GLU A 71 9.37 -14.50 -1.10
C GLU A 71 8.35 -14.07 -0.04
N GLU A 72 8.79 -13.31 0.96
CA GLU A 72 7.97 -12.70 2.00
C GLU A 72 6.85 -11.83 1.41
N TRP A 73 7.14 -11.09 0.33
CA TRP A 73 6.15 -10.28 -0.36
C TRP A 73 5.07 -11.13 -1.04
N LYS A 74 5.45 -12.25 -1.66
CA LYS A 74 4.49 -13.13 -2.34
C LYS A 74 3.47 -13.72 -1.35
N ALA A 75 3.91 -14.15 -0.17
CA ALA A 75 3.00 -14.64 0.86
C ALA A 75 2.12 -13.52 1.42
N PHE A 76 2.71 -12.33 1.66
CA PHE A 76 1.97 -11.15 2.11
C PHE A 76 0.81 -10.82 1.18
N LYS A 77 1.03 -10.80 -0.14
CA LYS A 77 -0.03 -10.51 -1.13
C LYS A 77 -1.24 -11.41 -0.98
N ILE A 78 -1.01 -12.70 -0.74
CA ILE A 78 -2.09 -13.67 -0.53
C ILE A 78 -2.76 -13.43 0.83
N ALA A 79 -1.99 -13.13 1.87
CA ALA A 79 -2.52 -12.84 3.19
C ALA A 79 -3.41 -11.58 3.20
N VAL A 80 -2.92 -10.46 2.68
CA VAL A 80 -3.65 -9.19 2.66
C VAL A 80 -4.90 -9.24 1.77
N ALA A 81 -4.88 -10.05 0.70
CA ALA A 81 -6.07 -10.24 -0.13
C ALA A 81 -7.22 -10.90 0.63
N LYS A 82 -6.93 -11.81 1.58
CA LYS A 82 -7.95 -12.41 2.46
C LYS A 82 -8.60 -11.38 3.38
N ASP A 83 -7.84 -10.34 3.73
CA ASP A 83 -8.26 -9.27 4.63
C ASP A 83 -8.99 -8.11 3.93
N LYS A 84 -9.15 -8.18 2.60
CA LYS A 84 -9.79 -7.13 1.79
C LYS A 84 -11.12 -6.67 2.37
N PHE A 85 -11.97 -7.61 2.79
CA PHE A 85 -13.27 -7.29 3.39
C PHE A 85 -13.15 -6.39 4.63
N TYR A 86 -12.21 -6.69 5.53
CA TYR A 86 -12.01 -5.91 6.76
C TYR A 86 -11.39 -4.55 6.47
N ILE A 87 -10.45 -4.49 5.53
CA ILE A 87 -9.80 -3.24 5.08
C ILE A 87 -10.84 -2.31 4.44
N ASP A 88 -11.66 -2.84 3.52
CA ASP A 88 -12.72 -2.07 2.86
C ASP A 88 -13.78 -1.61 3.86
N SER A 89 -14.15 -2.47 4.82
CA SER A 89 -15.11 -2.11 5.87
C SER A 89 -14.58 -0.96 6.72
N ALA A 90 -13.32 -1.03 7.16
CA ALA A 90 -12.67 0.05 7.91
C ALA A 90 -12.55 1.33 7.06
N ALA A 91 -12.20 1.21 5.79
CA ALA A 91 -12.10 2.32 4.85
C ALA A 91 -13.44 3.03 4.66
N ASN A 92 -14.54 2.28 4.50
CA ASN A 92 -15.88 2.81 4.29
C ASN A 92 -16.36 3.65 5.47
N VAL A 93 -16.19 3.16 6.71
CA VAL A 93 -16.67 3.89 7.90
C VAL A 93 -15.76 5.05 8.28
N SER A 94 -14.46 4.94 8.05
CA SER A 94 -13.50 6.00 8.37
C SER A 94 -13.39 7.07 7.28
N GLY A 95 -13.75 6.72 6.03
CA GLY A 95 -13.47 7.54 4.86
C GLY A 95 -11.97 7.70 4.62
N VAL A 96 -11.17 6.65 4.80
CA VAL A 96 -9.74 6.61 4.48
C VAL A 96 -9.51 5.55 3.42
N GLU A 97 -8.77 5.89 2.38
CA GLU A 97 -8.54 5.01 1.24
C GLU A 97 -7.94 3.64 1.66
N PRO A 98 -8.50 2.51 1.19
CA PRO A 98 -7.97 1.17 1.49
C PRO A 98 -6.47 1.05 1.20
N ARG A 99 -6.03 1.58 0.06
CA ARG A 99 -4.62 1.53 -0.35
C ARG A 99 -3.69 2.24 0.64
N LEU A 100 -4.13 3.36 1.22
CA LEU A 100 -3.36 4.09 2.24
C LEU A 100 -3.29 3.33 3.57
N ILE A 101 -4.38 2.66 3.97
CA ILE A 101 -4.38 1.75 5.14
C ILE A 101 -3.38 0.61 4.90
N VAL A 102 -3.39 0.01 3.70
CA VAL A 102 -2.49 -1.08 3.32
C VAL A 102 -1.04 -0.59 3.26
N SER A 103 -0.75 0.64 2.84
CA SER A 103 0.61 1.20 2.89
C SER A 103 1.23 1.12 4.29
N CYS A 104 0.44 1.40 5.34
CA CYS A 104 0.91 1.27 6.72
C CYS A 104 1.08 -0.19 7.14
N LEU A 105 0.17 -1.07 6.70
CA LEU A 105 0.32 -2.51 6.92
C LEU A 105 1.60 -3.05 6.28
N VAL A 106 1.91 -2.66 5.04
CA VAL A 106 3.11 -3.11 4.32
C VAL A 106 4.38 -2.70 5.05
N GLY A 107 4.49 -1.42 5.45
CA GLY A 107 5.63 -0.93 6.22
C GLY A 107 5.88 -1.76 7.48
N GLU A 108 4.81 -2.15 8.18
CA GLU A 108 4.93 -2.96 9.40
C GLU A 108 5.27 -4.42 9.10
N GLN A 109 4.56 -5.06 8.17
CA GLN A 109 4.74 -6.48 7.89
C GLN A 109 6.11 -6.78 7.28
N ILE A 110 6.60 -5.94 6.37
CA ILE A 110 7.95 -6.07 5.80
C ILE A 110 9.03 -5.94 6.88
N ARG A 111 8.88 -4.97 7.80
CA ARG A 111 9.78 -4.79 8.95
C ARG A 111 9.77 -6.02 9.87
N LEU A 112 8.60 -6.62 10.09
CA LEU A 112 8.42 -7.80 10.93
C LEU A 112 8.99 -9.06 10.29
N PHE A 113 8.79 -9.28 9.00
CA PHE A 113 9.37 -10.43 8.31
C PHE A 113 10.89 -10.42 8.35
N ASN A 114 11.48 -9.24 8.19
CA ASN A 114 12.92 -9.09 8.27
C ASN A 114 13.46 -9.38 9.69
N SER A 115 12.76 -8.91 10.74
CA SER A 115 13.19 -9.14 12.13
C SER A 115 12.83 -10.53 12.68
N LYS A 116 11.85 -11.24 12.10
CA LYS A 116 11.36 -12.56 12.53
C LYS A 116 11.47 -13.62 11.44
N ARG A 117 12.59 -13.63 10.69
CA ARG A 117 12.78 -14.49 9.51
C ARG A 117 12.56 -15.98 9.77
N GLU A 118 12.96 -16.48 10.94
CA GLU A 118 12.79 -17.89 11.29
C GLU A 118 11.33 -18.27 11.56
N SER A 119 10.62 -17.43 12.35
CA SER A 119 9.18 -17.60 12.55
C SER A 119 8.39 -17.45 11.25
N TYR A 120 8.85 -16.58 10.34
CA TYR A 120 8.26 -16.43 9.02
C TYR A 120 8.34 -17.73 8.23
N LYS A 121 9.54 -18.31 8.09
CA LYS A 121 9.74 -19.56 7.33
C LYS A 121 8.92 -20.72 7.90
N ARG A 122 8.84 -20.82 9.23
CA ARG A 122 8.21 -21.95 9.90
C ARG A 122 6.68 -21.89 9.89
N TYR A 123 6.09 -20.70 10.02
CA TYR A 123 4.65 -20.56 10.25
C TYR A 123 3.96 -19.61 9.27
N ILE A 124 4.55 -18.44 9.01
CA ILE A 124 3.84 -17.37 8.30
C ILE A 124 3.82 -17.60 6.78
N GLY A 125 4.96 -17.96 6.18
CA GLY A 125 5.06 -18.27 4.76
C GLY A 125 4.16 -19.43 4.32
N PRO A 126 4.21 -20.59 5.00
CA PRO A 126 3.34 -21.73 4.67
C PRO A 126 1.85 -21.42 4.82
N LEU A 127 1.44 -20.74 5.90
CA LEU A 127 0.03 -20.44 6.17
C LEU A 127 -0.49 -19.22 5.38
N LYS A 128 0.42 -18.39 4.85
CA LYS A 128 0.10 -17.14 4.13
C LYS A 128 -0.85 -16.27 4.95
N VAL A 129 -0.41 -15.95 6.17
CA VAL A 129 -1.12 -15.13 7.16
C VAL A 129 -0.33 -13.86 7.46
N LEU A 130 -0.97 -12.85 8.05
CA LEU A 130 -0.28 -11.66 8.54
C LEU A 130 0.33 -11.95 9.92
N VAL A 131 1.46 -11.32 10.23
CA VAL A 131 2.03 -11.34 11.59
C VAL A 131 1.12 -10.54 12.50
N LEU A 132 0.64 -11.18 13.57
CA LEU A 132 -0.13 -10.54 14.62
C LEU A 132 0.81 -10.17 15.79
N GLU A 133 1.01 -8.88 16.03
CA GLU A 133 1.74 -8.40 17.21
C GLU A 133 0.84 -8.44 18.45
N ASN A 134 1.40 -8.84 19.60
CA ASN A 134 0.66 -8.99 20.86
C ASN A 134 1.48 -8.62 22.12
N ARG A 135 2.57 -7.84 21.97
CA ARG A 135 3.46 -7.46 23.07
C ARG A 135 3.51 -5.95 23.28
N LEU A 136 4.44 -5.25 22.61
CA LEU A 136 4.63 -3.80 22.76
C LEU A 136 3.80 -2.98 21.77
N SER A 137 3.46 -3.60 20.66
CA SER A 137 2.52 -3.17 19.64
C SER A 137 1.52 -4.30 19.41
N TYR A 138 0.35 -3.96 18.87
CA TYR A 138 -0.78 -4.86 18.78
C TYR A 138 -1.43 -4.87 17.41
N GLY A 139 -1.94 -6.04 17.03
CA GLY A 139 -2.63 -6.24 15.75
C GLY A 139 -1.68 -6.42 14.58
N VAL A 140 -2.24 -6.43 13.37
CA VAL A 140 -1.47 -6.65 12.13
C VAL A 140 -0.74 -5.39 11.65
N THR A 141 -1.13 -4.21 12.16
CA THR A 141 -0.52 -2.91 11.83
C THR A 141 0.37 -2.34 12.94
N GLY A 142 0.49 -3.02 14.08
CA GLY A 142 1.46 -2.65 15.11
C GLY A 142 1.11 -1.43 15.95
N ILE A 143 -0.16 -1.27 16.36
CA ILE A 143 -0.61 -0.12 17.15
C ILE A 143 -0.25 -0.30 18.63
N LYS A 144 0.40 0.69 19.24
CA LYS A 144 0.66 0.72 20.69
C LYS A 144 -0.63 1.00 21.46
N GLU A 145 -0.81 0.38 22.62
CA GLU A 145 -1.99 0.63 23.46
C GLU A 145 -2.17 2.12 23.81
N SER A 146 -1.08 2.82 24.14
CA SER A 146 -1.11 4.25 24.41
C SER A 146 -1.52 5.11 23.20
N THR A 147 -1.20 4.67 21.98
CA THR A 147 -1.68 5.31 20.75
C THR A 147 -3.17 5.04 20.57
N ALA A 148 -3.62 3.80 20.80
CA ALA A 148 -5.02 3.43 20.71
C ALA A 148 -5.90 4.21 21.71
N MET A 149 -5.43 4.41 22.94
CA MET A 149 -6.08 5.29 23.92
C MET A 149 -6.21 6.74 23.42
N LYS A 150 -5.16 7.29 22.79
CA LYS A 150 -5.20 8.65 22.22
C LYS A 150 -6.18 8.75 21.05
N ILE A 151 -6.24 7.73 20.20
CA ILE A 151 -7.20 7.68 19.09
C ILE A 151 -8.63 7.79 19.63
N GLU A 152 -8.99 6.95 20.60
CA GLU A 152 -10.31 6.99 21.27
C GLU A 152 -10.59 8.36 21.90
N HIS A 153 -9.63 8.91 22.64
CA HIS A 153 -9.76 10.21 23.29
C HIS A 153 -10.01 11.34 22.28
N TYR A 154 -9.19 11.41 21.22
CA TYR A 154 -9.33 12.45 20.19
C TYR A 154 -10.56 12.26 19.28
N LEU A 155 -11.21 11.10 19.28
CA LEU A 155 -12.52 10.97 18.63
C LEU A 155 -13.60 11.76 19.37
N LYS A 156 -13.48 11.92 20.70
CA LYS A 156 -14.50 12.55 21.55
C LYS A 156 -14.16 14.00 21.92
N ASP A 157 -12.88 14.36 21.95
CA ASP A 157 -12.44 15.71 22.32
C ASP A 157 -12.63 16.70 21.16
N SER A 158 -13.77 17.39 21.13
CA SER A 158 -14.10 18.40 20.11
C SER A 158 -13.15 19.60 20.04
N THR A 159 -12.35 19.84 21.08
CA THR A 159 -11.39 20.95 21.12
C THR A 159 -10.02 20.58 20.55
N SER A 160 -9.77 19.28 20.34
CA SER A 160 -8.51 18.76 19.83
C SER A 160 -8.30 19.11 18.35
N ALA A 161 -7.06 19.49 18.01
CA ALA A 161 -6.64 19.61 16.61
C ALA A 161 -6.78 18.29 15.83
N TYR A 162 -6.87 17.15 16.51
CA TYR A 162 -7.05 15.82 15.93
C TYR A 162 -8.53 15.41 15.77
N TYR A 163 -9.48 16.16 16.32
CA TYR A 163 -10.89 15.79 16.33
C TYR A 163 -11.48 15.60 14.93
N LEU A 164 -12.15 14.48 14.68
CA LEU A 164 -12.65 14.14 13.33
C LEU A 164 -14.07 14.64 13.04
N GLY A 165 -14.83 15.05 14.06
CA GLY A 165 -16.24 15.44 13.93
C GLY A 165 -17.21 14.38 14.42
N LYS A 166 -18.44 14.82 14.74
CA LYS A 166 -19.50 14.02 15.37
C LYS A 166 -19.78 12.68 14.69
N LYS A 167 -19.71 12.62 13.36
CA LYS A 167 -19.97 11.38 12.59
C LYS A 167 -19.00 10.23 12.92
N TYR A 168 -17.85 10.52 13.52
CA TYR A 168 -16.82 9.53 13.87
C TYR A 168 -16.75 9.18 15.35
N GLU A 169 -17.40 9.95 16.22
CA GLU A 169 -17.26 9.85 17.69
C GLU A 169 -17.48 8.43 18.20
N ASN A 170 -18.43 7.71 17.63
CA ASN A 170 -18.90 6.42 18.15
C ASN A 170 -18.33 5.21 17.40
N LEU A 171 -17.39 5.41 16.47
CA LEU A 171 -16.83 4.30 15.67
C LEU A 171 -16.04 3.27 16.49
N LEU A 172 -15.53 3.68 17.66
CA LEU A 172 -14.78 2.82 18.56
C LEU A 172 -15.52 2.47 19.85
N ASP A 173 -16.80 2.83 19.96
CA ASP A 173 -17.58 2.52 21.16
C ASP A 173 -17.62 1.00 21.40
N TYR A 174 -17.69 0.63 22.67
CA TYR A 174 -17.71 -0.77 23.07
C TYR A 174 -19.11 -1.34 22.88
N ASP A 175 -19.21 -2.42 22.11
CA ASP A 175 -20.42 -3.22 22.06
C ASP A 175 -20.34 -4.29 23.16
N PRO A 176 -21.15 -4.19 24.23
CA PRO A 176 -21.09 -5.13 25.34
C PRO A 176 -21.54 -6.54 24.96
N ALA A 177 -22.22 -6.74 23.83
CA ALA A 177 -22.62 -8.05 23.35
C ALA A 177 -21.45 -8.85 22.73
N ASN A 178 -20.36 -8.18 22.36
CA ASN A 178 -19.22 -8.81 21.69
C ASN A 178 -18.10 -9.17 22.68
N SER A 179 -17.82 -10.46 22.84
CA SER A 179 -16.61 -10.93 23.51
C SER A 179 -15.44 -10.97 22.53
N TYR A 180 -14.35 -10.28 22.86
CA TYR A 180 -13.08 -10.33 22.12
C TYR A 180 -12.03 -11.19 22.84
N THR A 181 -12.43 -11.89 23.90
CA THR A 181 -11.54 -12.73 24.69
C THR A 181 -11.16 -14.00 23.92
N ASN A 182 -9.89 -14.36 23.93
CA ASN A 182 -9.34 -15.60 23.41
C ASN A 182 -8.16 -16.05 24.27
N ASN A 183 -7.58 -17.21 23.94
CA ASN A 183 -6.55 -17.89 24.74
C ASN A 183 -5.24 -17.11 24.89
N ILE A 184 -5.05 -15.98 24.18
CA ILE A 184 -3.81 -15.20 24.22
C ILE A 184 -4.00 -13.77 24.76
N ASN A 185 -5.24 -13.36 25.08
CA ASN A 185 -5.55 -11.95 25.39
C ASN A 185 -6.49 -11.75 26.58
N ASP A 186 -6.79 -12.81 27.34
CA ASP A 186 -7.71 -12.82 28.48
C ASP A 186 -7.31 -11.85 29.62
N THR A 187 -6.02 -11.60 29.78
CA THR A 187 -5.45 -10.64 30.73
C THR A 187 -5.29 -9.22 30.18
N MET A 188 -5.53 -9.00 28.87
CA MET A 188 -5.35 -7.71 28.22
C MET A 188 -6.58 -6.81 28.38
N SER A 189 -6.42 -5.49 28.17
CA SER A 189 -7.54 -4.55 28.13
C SER A 189 -8.46 -4.83 26.94
N LEU A 190 -9.75 -4.47 27.05
CA LEU A 190 -10.74 -4.68 25.98
C LEU A 190 -10.31 -4.10 24.63
N ARG A 191 -9.66 -2.93 24.67
CA ARG A 191 -9.03 -2.27 23.52
C ARG A 191 -8.00 -3.15 22.84
N VAL A 192 -7.05 -3.67 23.63
CA VAL A 192 -6.01 -4.54 23.11
C VAL A 192 -6.61 -5.84 22.60
N ARG A 193 -7.60 -6.41 23.30
CA ARG A 193 -8.32 -7.61 22.84
C ARG A 193 -8.87 -7.42 21.43
N ARG A 194 -9.52 -6.29 21.13
CA ARG A 194 -10.01 -5.96 19.78
C ARG A 194 -8.92 -5.95 18.71
N LEU A 195 -7.71 -5.50 19.06
CA LEU A 195 -6.59 -5.43 18.12
C LEU A 195 -5.99 -6.81 17.83
N VAL A 196 -5.97 -7.71 18.81
CA VAL A 196 -5.30 -9.04 18.72
C VAL A 196 -6.25 -10.19 18.38
N GLN A 197 -7.07 -10.01 17.35
CA GLN A 197 -8.01 -11.02 16.88
C GLN A 197 -7.46 -11.79 15.68
N PHE A 198 -7.30 -13.11 15.79
CA PHE A 198 -6.69 -13.94 14.72
C PHE A 198 -7.49 -14.03 13.41
N LYS A 199 -8.82 -13.98 13.49
CA LYS A 199 -9.72 -14.18 12.33
C LYS A 199 -10.37 -12.90 11.83
N ASN A 200 -10.29 -11.83 12.62
CA ASN A 200 -10.99 -10.58 12.36
C ASN A 200 -10.07 -9.40 12.67
N HIS A 201 -9.35 -8.92 11.66
CA HIS A 201 -8.43 -7.80 11.81
C HIS A 201 -9.11 -6.43 11.64
N TYR A 202 -10.45 -6.36 11.62
CA TYR A 202 -11.21 -5.12 11.40
C TYR A 202 -10.74 -3.97 12.30
N TYR A 203 -10.63 -4.19 13.61
CA TYR A 203 -10.21 -3.13 14.52
C TYR A 203 -8.74 -2.73 14.33
N SER A 204 -7.85 -3.64 13.92
CA SER A 204 -6.48 -3.24 13.55
C SER A 204 -6.51 -2.21 12.42
N TYR A 205 -7.32 -2.44 11.38
CA TYR A 205 -7.45 -1.52 10.25
C TYR A 205 -8.23 -0.25 10.58
N LEU A 206 -9.29 -0.35 11.38
CA LEU A 206 -10.08 0.80 11.79
C LEU A 206 -9.25 1.78 12.63
N TYR A 207 -8.51 1.28 13.63
CA TYR A 207 -7.61 2.13 14.41
C TYR A 207 -6.51 2.76 13.54
N THR A 208 -5.94 2.01 12.58
CA THR A 208 -4.98 2.57 11.62
C THR A 208 -5.60 3.69 10.80
N ALA A 209 -6.79 3.48 10.24
CA ALA A 209 -7.49 4.47 9.44
C ALA A 209 -7.80 5.74 10.25
N LEU A 210 -8.36 5.59 11.45
CA LEU A 210 -8.70 6.71 12.31
C LEU A 210 -7.45 7.50 12.72
N PHE A 211 -6.34 6.82 13.02
CA PHE A 211 -5.10 7.49 13.34
C PHE A 211 -4.57 8.32 12.16
N LEU A 212 -4.54 7.73 10.96
CA LEU A 212 -4.12 8.45 9.74
C LEU A 212 -4.99 9.69 9.51
N LYS A 213 -6.31 9.55 9.70
CA LYS A 213 -7.25 10.66 9.54
C LYS A 213 -7.07 11.75 10.61
N GLN A 214 -6.79 11.37 11.85
CA GLN A 214 -6.51 12.31 12.95
C GLN A 214 -5.24 13.11 12.67
N ILE A 215 -4.16 12.45 12.24
CA ILE A 215 -2.93 13.12 11.81
C ILE A 215 -3.20 14.06 10.63
N LYS A 216 -3.90 13.59 9.59
CA LYS A 216 -4.27 14.42 8.44
C LYS A 216 -5.01 15.67 8.88
N MET A 217 -5.98 15.53 9.78
CA MET A 217 -6.80 16.63 10.27
C MET A 217 -5.99 17.68 11.02
N GLN A 218 -5.08 17.26 11.90
CA GLN A 218 -4.17 18.18 12.61
C GLN A 218 -3.31 18.99 11.63
N TRP A 219 -2.75 18.31 10.62
CA TRP A 219 -1.87 18.94 9.64
C TRP A 219 -2.61 19.89 8.69
N GLU A 220 -3.78 19.50 8.23
CA GLU A 220 -4.65 20.34 7.40
C GLU A 220 -5.08 21.61 8.14
N ARG A 221 -5.50 21.50 9.40
CA ARG A 221 -5.86 22.67 10.24
C ARG A 221 -4.69 23.60 10.50
N ALA A 222 -3.46 23.08 10.49
CA ALA A 222 -2.24 23.86 10.60
C ALA A 222 -1.76 24.46 9.26
N GLY A 223 -2.49 24.27 8.16
CA GLY A 223 -2.16 24.80 6.83
C GLY A 223 -1.17 23.96 6.03
N TYR A 224 -0.91 22.71 6.44
CA TYR A 224 0.06 21.81 5.81
C TYR A 224 -0.58 20.47 5.41
N PRO A 225 -1.52 20.43 4.45
CA PRO A 225 -2.27 19.22 4.11
C PRO A 225 -1.36 18.06 3.66
N LEU A 226 -1.71 16.84 4.07
CA LEU A 226 -0.95 15.61 3.81
C LEU A 226 -1.63 14.64 2.83
N ASP A 227 -2.71 15.06 2.16
CA ASP A 227 -3.55 14.21 1.31
C ASP A 227 -2.78 13.49 0.18
N LYS A 228 -1.65 14.06 -0.25
CA LYS A 228 -0.77 13.51 -1.30
C LYS A 228 0.60 13.09 -0.76
N ARG A 229 0.71 12.88 0.55
CA ARG A 229 1.98 12.60 1.26
C ARG A 229 1.89 11.28 2.06
N PRO A 230 1.61 10.14 1.40
CA PRO A 230 1.45 8.85 2.09
C PRO A 230 2.70 8.46 2.89
N GLU A 231 3.89 8.86 2.46
CA GLU A 231 5.14 8.61 3.16
C GLU A 231 5.22 9.33 4.51
N ILE A 232 4.67 10.55 4.60
CA ILE A 232 4.66 11.34 5.84
C ILE A 232 3.60 10.80 6.79
N LEU A 233 2.42 10.47 6.27
CA LEU A 233 1.36 9.84 7.05
C LEU A 233 1.82 8.50 7.64
N ALA A 234 2.49 7.67 6.85
CA ALA A 234 3.04 6.39 7.30
C ALA A 234 4.19 6.57 8.29
N SER A 235 5.09 7.53 8.10
CA SER A 235 6.12 7.87 9.08
C SER A 235 5.51 8.30 10.41
N LEU A 236 4.50 9.17 10.40
CA LEU A 236 3.81 9.61 11.62
C LEU A 236 3.01 8.50 12.28
N PHE A 237 2.44 7.59 11.48
CA PHE A 237 1.81 6.36 11.98
C PHE A 237 2.82 5.51 12.77
N ASN A 238 4.01 5.29 12.22
CA ASN A 238 5.06 4.52 12.88
C ASN A 238 5.63 5.24 14.13
N LEU A 239 5.78 6.56 14.05
CA LEU A 239 6.40 7.36 15.10
C LEU A 239 5.45 7.72 16.26
N GLY A 240 4.16 7.91 16.00
CA GLY A 240 3.16 8.33 16.98
C GLY A 240 2.93 9.85 17.06
N TYR A 241 1.82 10.24 17.71
CA TYR A 241 1.36 11.62 17.86
C TYR A 241 2.41 12.63 18.32
N GLN A 242 3.28 12.26 19.26
CA GLN A 242 4.30 13.13 19.83
C GLN A 242 5.35 13.62 18.81
N LYS A 243 5.46 12.95 17.66
CA LYS A 243 6.33 13.37 16.55
C LYS A 243 5.57 14.15 15.47
N SER A 244 4.25 14.26 15.57
CA SER A 244 3.41 15.01 14.63
C SER A 244 3.51 16.51 14.87
N LYS A 245 4.43 17.15 14.16
CA LYS A 245 4.68 18.59 14.20
C LYS A 245 4.49 19.18 12.79
N PRO A 246 3.32 19.78 12.49
CA PRO A 246 3.03 20.33 11.17
C PRO A 246 4.07 21.36 10.73
N LYS A 247 4.53 21.25 9.48
CA LYS A 247 5.52 22.15 8.87
C LYS A 247 5.47 22.08 7.35
N LYS A 248 5.98 23.12 6.68
CA LYS A 248 5.93 23.26 5.21
C LYS A 248 6.58 22.11 4.44
N ASN A 249 7.77 21.69 4.89
CA ASN A 249 8.58 20.69 4.21
C ASN A 249 8.86 19.50 5.15
N PRO A 250 7.87 18.63 5.39
CA PRO A 250 8.08 17.41 6.15
C PRO A 250 8.90 16.41 5.33
N GLY A 251 9.88 15.81 5.99
CA GLY A 251 10.65 14.68 5.47
C GLY A 251 10.19 13.38 6.12
N VAL A 252 10.49 12.28 5.44
CA VAL A 252 10.28 10.92 5.96
C VAL A 252 11.07 10.76 7.27
N GLY A 253 10.43 10.16 8.26
CA GLY A 253 11.03 9.89 9.57
C GLY A 253 10.85 8.43 10.00
N GLY A 254 11.54 8.05 11.08
CA GLY A 254 11.62 6.68 11.56
C GLY A 254 13.06 6.19 11.59
N SER A 255 13.26 5.00 12.14
CA SER A 255 14.56 4.31 12.07
C SER A 255 14.71 3.62 10.72
N ASN A 256 15.94 3.58 10.22
CA ASN A 256 16.27 2.73 9.08
C ASN A 256 16.20 1.26 9.50
N TYR A 257 15.81 0.41 8.55
CA TYR A 257 15.95 -1.03 8.66
C TYR A 257 16.38 -1.58 7.29
N LYS A 258 17.18 -2.65 7.31
CA LYS A 258 17.65 -3.28 6.08
C LYS A 258 16.64 -4.31 5.61
N ILE A 259 16.40 -4.37 4.31
CA ILE A 259 15.78 -5.52 3.66
C ILE A 259 16.85 -6.07 2.74
N HIS A 260 17.40 -7.23 3.08
CA HIS A 260 18.67 -7.70 2.53
C HIS A 260 19.77 -6.63 2.70
N ASP A 261 20.34 -6.13 1.61
CA ASP A 261 21.47 -5.20 1.63
C ASP A 261 21.07 -3.73 1.48
N THR A 262 19.77 -3.45 1.29
CA THR A 262 19.26 -2.10 1.03
C THR A 262 18.56 -1.54 2.27
N GLU A 263 18.90 -0.29 2.61
CA GLU A 263 18.29 0.43 3.72
C GLU A 263 16.98 1.09 3.31
N TYR A 264 15.97 0.92 4.17
CA TYR A 264 14.64 1.48 4.01
C TYR A 264 14.18 2.17 5.28
N THR A 265 13.22 3.07 5.11
CA THR A 265 12.41 3.61 6.20
C THR A 265 10.97 3.13 6.06
N PHE A 266 10.20 3.21 7.15
CA PHE A 266 8.79 2.84 7.11
C PHE A 266 8.02 3.68 6.07
N GLY A 267 8.28 4.99 6.04
CA GLY A 267 7.63 5.91 5.11
C GLY A 267 8.04 5.67 3.65
N SER A 268 9.29 5.31 3.37
CA SER A 268 9.73 5.01 1.99
C SER A 268 9.08 3.75 1.45
N VAL A 269 9.01 2.66 2.24
CA VAL A 269 8.32 1.44 1.82
C VAL A 269 6.82 1.68 1.61
N ALA A 270 6.18 2.46 2.50
CA ALA A 270 4.79 2.83 2.35
C ALA A 270 4.53 3.66 1.07
N PHE A 271 5.45 4.58 0.73
CA PHE A 271 5.40 5.39 -0.50
C PHE A 271 5.55 4.53 -1.75
N GLU A 272 6.58 3.67 -1.78
CA GLU A 272 6.86 2.77 -2.88
C GLU A 272 5.69 1.84 -3.12
N PHE A 273 5.12 1.23 -2.07
CA PHE A 273 3.89 0.46 -2.19
C PHE A 273 2.74 1.30 -2.73
N TYR A 274 2.51 2.48 -2.15
CA TYR A 274 1.38 3.31 -2.54
C TYR A 274 1.44 3.64 -4.03
N TYR A 275 2.60 3.97 -4.59
CA TYR A 275 2.72 4.40 -5.99
C TYR A 275 3.18 3.34 -6.99
N SER A 276 3.53 2.11 -6.57
CA SER A 276 4.04 1.08 -7.48
C SER A 276 3.00 0.49 -8.44
N GLY A 277 1.71 0.68 -8.18
CA GLY A 277 0.64 -0.05 -8.87
C GLY A 277 0.47 -1.49 -8.40
N GLU A 278 1.33 -1.99 -7.51
CA GLU A 278 1.22 -3.32 -6.94
C GLU A 278 -0.08 -3.44 -6.13
N LEU A 279 -0.78 -4.57 -6.28
CA LEU A 279 -2.11 -4.83 -5.71
C LEU A 279 -3.21 -3.82 -6.11
N SER A 280 -3.03 -3.02 -7.16
CA SER A 280 -4.03 -2.00 -7.56
C SER A 280 -5.38 -2.59 -7.98
N GLU A 281 -5.44 -3.83 -8.47
CA GLU A 281 -6.70 -4.53 -8.76
C GLU A 281 -7.50 -4.87 -7.49
N ILE A 282 -6.82 -5.06 -6.35
CA ILE A 282 -7.44 -5.38 -5.06
C ILE A 282 -7.70 -4.10 -4.26
N PHE A 283 -6.71 -3.20 -4.23
CA PHE A 283 -6.72 -1.92 -3.52
C PHE A 283 -6.45 -0.78 -4.52
N PRO A 284 -7.48 -0.39 -5.29
CA PRO A 284 -7.33 0.61 -6.34
C PRO A 284 -7.15 2.01 -5.77
N TYR A 285 -6.54 2.88 -6.58
CA TYR A 285 -6.45 4.31 -6.29
C TYR A 285 -7.86 4.94 -6.28
N LYS A 286 -8.12 5.76 -5.28
CA LYS A 286 -9.30 6.62 -5.20
C LYS A 286 -8.97 8.00 -5.73
N LYS A 287 -9.99 8.73 -6.21
CA LYS A 287 -9.85 10.14 -6.62
C LYS A 287 -9.40 11.04 -5.45
N LYS A 288 -9.78 10.66 -4.24
CA LYS A 288 -9.38 11.28 -2.98
C LYS A 288 -8.96 10.19 -1.99
N SER A 289 -7.86 10.40 -1.28
CA SER A 289 -7.41 9.47 -0.24
C SER A 289 -8.23 9.53 1.05
N PHE A 290 -9.03 10.60 1.21
CA PHE A 290 -9.90 10.83 2.35
C PHE A 290 -11.28 11.30 1.88
N ASP A 291 -12.33 10.82 2.56
CA ASP A 291 -13.74 11.20 2.33
C ASP A 291 -14.15 11.09 0.84
N PHE A 292 -13.93 9.90 0.27
CA PHE A 292 -14.21 9.55 -1.13
C PHE A 292 -15.62 8.99 -1.35
#